data_AF-A0A925QFY5-F1
#
_entry.id   AF-A0A925QFY5-F1
#
_cell.length_a   1.000
_cell.length_b   1.000
_cell.length_c   1.000
_cell.angle_alpha   90.00
_cell.angle_beta   90.00
_cell.angle_gamma   90.00
#
_symmetry.space_group_name_H-M   'P 1'
#
loop_
_entity.id
_entity.type
_entity.pdbx_description
1 polymer ?
#
loop_
_entity_poly.entity_id
_entity_poly.type
_entity_poly.pdbx_seq_one_letter_code
_entity_poly.pdbx_strand_id
1 'polypeptide(L)'
;MLHKRLSLALSFLVISGSSSVATRYVSSQSSQQRKPISMTVLRGKHHIKNKPTSLEIAYFKAPQENERKLEDEIPKHVPLKIKIRKEKEKEFRDLKNERWARDFELEVTNTGDKPIYSLTLLAVTDVRAAKGFRIIAPLNYGRVELGDLRVKADPDDISIKSGESYIFKVHPGQLEAWDVVWRKENRPYPKKIQIVFQYLSFGDGTGYAGTDGLALPRQTNQQSSFGICPNQPLEDLTERNAKENAAHQQQRLDDDSVSLRFGLLTI
;
A
#
# COMPACT_ATOMS: atom_id res chain seq x y z
N MET A 1 56.34 43.12 17.35
CA MET A 1 55.89 41.92 18.07
C MET A 1 55.39 40.92 17.05
N LEU A 2 56.06 39.78 16.96
CA LEU A 2 56.11 38.87 15.81
C LEU A 2 55.32 37.60 16.16
N HIS A 3 54.08 37.46 15.67
CA HIS A 3 53.31 36.23 15.89
C HIS A 3 53.47 35.27 14.70
N LYS A 4 54.22 34.20 14.98
CA LYS A 4 54.48 33.04 14.12
C LYS A 4 53.18 32.32 13.76
N ARG A 5 52.99 32.04 12.47
CA ARG A 5 51.97 31.11 11.96
C ARG A 5 52.53 29.68 12.03
N LEU A 6 51.86 28.81 12.78
CA LEU A 6 52.17 27.37 12.83
C LEU A 6 51.34 26.68 11.74
N SER A 7 52.01 26.27 10.66
CA SER A 7 51.44 25.51 9.55
C SER A 7 51.52 24.02 9.90
N LEU A 8 50.38 23.42 10.26
CA LEU A 8 50.24 21.99 10.49
C LEU A 8 49.91 21.31 9.17
N ALA A 9 50.94 20.79 8.50
CA ALA A 9 50.78 19.92 7.33
C ALA A 9 50.48 18.50 7.82
N LEU A 10 49.21 18.11 7.72
CA LEU A 10 48.74 16.76 8.02
C LEU A 10 48.65 15.97 6.71
N SER A 11 49.69 15.20 6.40
CA SER A 11 49.75 14.30 5.26
C SER A 11 48.97 13.01 5.55
N PHE A 12 47.77 12.88 4.97
CA PHE A 12 47.02 11.63 4.98
C PHE A 12 47.49 10.71 3.86
N LEU A 13 47.93 9.53 4.28
CA LEU A 13 48.34 8.42 3.42
C LEU A 13 47.09 7.73 2.88
N VAL A 14 46.81 7.88 1.59
CA VAL A 14 45.72 7.17 0.90
C VAL A 14 46.19 5.77 0.54
N ILE A 15 45.72 4.76 1.29
CA ILE A 15 45.85 3.35 0.89
C ILE A 15 44.63 3.00 0.05
N SER A 16 44.83 2.89 -1.26
CA SER A 16 43.85 2.37 -2.21
C SER A 16 43.75 0.84 -2.08
N GLY A 17 42.88 0.38 -1.18
CA GLY A 17 42.45 -1.01 -1.09
C GLY A 17 41.15 -1.23 -1.86
N SER A 18 41.24 -1.49 -3.16
CA SER A 18 40.10 -1.91 -3.98
C SER A 18 39.77 -3.38 -3.71
N SER A 19 39.00 -3.63 -2.66
CA SER A 19 38.36 -4.91 -2.39
C SER A 19 36.99 -4.95 -3.08
N SER A 20 36.96 -5.47 -4.30
CA SER A 20 35.72 -5.79 -4.99
C SER A 20 35.05 -6.98 -4.29
N VAL A 21 34.24 -6.72 -3.27
CA VAL A 21 33.35 -7.72 -2.67
C VAL A 21 32.15 -7.88 -3.60
N ALA A 22 32.26 -8.81 -4.55
CA ALA A 22 31.12 -9.32 -5.28
C ALA A 22 30.19 -10.05 -4.30
N THR A 23 29.27 -9.31 -3.69
CA THR A 23 28.17 -9.90 -2.91
C THR A 23 27.20 -10.54 -3.89
N ARG A 24 27.43 -11.82 -4.19
CA ARG A 24 26.39 -12.69 -4.74
C ARG A 24 25.24 -12.68 -3.74
N TYR A 25 24.16 -11.99 -4.07
CA TYR A 25 22.86 -12.18 -3.43
C TYR A 25 22.40 -13.60 -3.78
N VAL A 26 22.87 -14.58 -3.00
CA VAL A 26 22.25 -15.90 -2.94
C VAL A 26 20.93 -15.67 -2.21
N SER A 27 19.83 -15.66 -2.97
CA SER A 27 18.50 -15.89 -2.44
C SER A 27 18.51 -17.28 -1.79
N SER A 28 18.88 -17.33 -0.53
CA SER A 28 18.78 -18.53 0.29
C SER A 28 17.30 -18.73 0.60
N GLN A 29 16.59 -19.39 -0.32
CA GLN A 29 15.49 -20.25 0.09
C GLN A 29 16.09 -21.32 0.98
N SER A 30 16.20 -21.02 2.27
CA SER A 30 16.48 -22.04 3.28
C SER A 30 15.27 -22.96 3.28
N SER A 31 15.39 -24.09 2.59
CA SER A 31 14.55 -25.25 2.80
C SER A 31 14.89 -25.78 4.20
N GLN A 32 14.40 -25.11 5.24
CA GLN A 32 14.37 -25.69 6.58
C GLN A 32 13.65 -27.03 6.43
N GLN A 33 14.41 -28.10 6.62
CA GLN A 33 13.95 -29.47 6.57
C GLN A 33 12.93 -29.63 7.71
N ARG A 34 11.66 -29.41 7.40
CA ARG A 34 10.57 -29.43 8.38
C ARG A 34 10.56 -30.82 9.00
N LYS A 35 10.66 -30.88 10.34
CA LYS A 35 10.44 -32.12 11.07
C LYS A 35 9.07 -32.70 10.64
N PRO A 36 8.97 -34.00 10.35
CA PRO A 36 7.70 -34.61 9.96
C PRO A 36 6.70 -34.41 11.09
N ILE A 37 5.60 -33.73 10.80
CA ILE A 37 4.48 -33.56 11.73
C ILE A 37 3.75 -34.90 11.75
N SER A 38 3.90 -35.65 12.85
CA SER A 38 3.05 -36.82 13.13
C SER A 38 1.74 -36.31 13.73
N MET A 39 0.59 -36.72 13.18
CA MET A 39 -0.70 -36.32 13.71
C MET A 39 -1.70 -37.49 13.70
N THR A 40 -2.43 -37.62 14.80
CA THR A 40 -3.49 -38.62 14.98
C THR A 40 -4.84 -38.00 14.63
N VAL A 41 -5.50 -38.49 13.58
CA VAL A 41 -6.88 -38.11 13.28
C VAL A 41 -7.81 -38.87 14.22
N LEU A 42 -8.45 -38.17 15.15
CA LEU A 42 -9.45 -38.77 16.03
C LEU A 42 -10.71 -39.09 15.20
N ARG A 43 -11.09 -40.36 15.18
CA ARG A 43 -12.26 -40.87 14.45
C ARG A 43 -13.14 -41.68 15.39
N GLY A 44 -14.45 -41.69 15.12
CA GLY A 44 -15.37 -42.60 15.79
C GLY A 44 -14.91 -44.06 15.64
N LYS A 45 -15.26 -44.92 16.61
CA LYS A 45 -14.76 -46.30 16.74
C LYS A 45 -14.89 -47.14 15.45
N HIS A 46 -15.93 -46.89 14.65
CA HIS A 46 -16.19 -47.57 13.38
C HIS A 46 -15.32 -47.09 12.20
N HIS A 47 -14.68 -45.92 12.33
CA HIS A 47 -13.91 -45.27 11.26
C HIS A 47 -12.40 -45.25 11.49
N ILE A 48 -11.92 -45.81 12.61
CA ILE A 48 -10.48 -45.87 12.95
C ILE A 48 -9.67 -46.60 11.88
N LYS A 49 -10.25 -47.64 11.23
CA LYS A 49 -9.58 -48.42 10.19
C LYS A 49 -9.57 -47.75 8.82
N ASN A 50 -10.35 -46.69 8.62
CA ASN A 50 -10.40 -46.01 7.32
C ASN A 50 -9.08 -45.27 7.11
N LYS A 51 -8.59 -45.24 5.87
CA LYS A 51 -7.44 -44.39 5.52
C LYS A 51 -7.85 -42.91 5.58
N PRO A 52 -6.90 -41.97 5.79
CA PRO A 52 -7.15 -40.54 5.58
C PRO A 52 -7.73 -40.28 4.20
N THR A 53 -8.79 -39.48 4.13
CA THR A 53 -9.39 -39.02 2.88
C THR A 53 -8.47 -38.02 2.19
N SER A 54 -8.62 -37.86 0.88
CA SER A 54 -7.85 -36.91 0.09
C SER A 54 -7.98 -35.47 0.60
N LEU A 55 -9.15 -35.10 1.14
CA LEU A 55 -9.40 -33.78 1.74
C LEU A 55 -8.67 -33.59 3.07
N GLU A 56 -8.67 -34.61 3.93
CA GLU A 56 -7.88 -34.59 5.17
C GLU A 56 -6.38 -34.48 4.83
N ILE A 57 -5.88 -35.31 3.90
CA ILE A 57 -4.48 -35.25 3.45
C ILE A 57 -4.15 -33.86 2.85
N ALA A 58 -5.04 -33.27 2.05
CA ALA A 58 -4.85 -31.95 1.47
C ALA A 58 -4.83 -30.84 2.54
N TYR A 59 -5.74 -30.92 3.54
CA TYR A 59 -5.76 -30.00 4.67
C TYR A 59 -4.48 -30.07 5.50
N PHE A 60 -3.89 -31.27 5.66
CA PHE A 60 -2.62 -31.44 6.39
C PHE A 60 -1.38 -31.12 5.56
N LYS A 61 -1.45 -31.29 4.23
CA LYS A 61 -0.39 -30.86 3.32
C LYS A 61 -0.41 -29.36 3.06
N ALA A 62 -1.53 -28.67 3.30
CA ALA A 62 -1.58 -27.23 3.25
C ALA A 62 -0.56 -26.69 4.27
N PRO A 63 0.44 -25.90 3.83
CA PRO A 63 1.38 -25.32 4.77
C PRO A 63 0.58 -24.43 5.73
N GLN A 64 0.49 -24.83 6.99
CA GLN A 64 0.05 -23.91 8.03
C GLN A 64 1.09 -22.80 8.09
N GLU A 65 0.73 -21.66 7.51
CA GLU A 65 1.49 -20.44 7.64
C GLU A 65 1.39 -20.02 9.10
N ASN A 66 2.39 -20.43 9.88
CA ASN A 66 2.53 -20.07 11.28
C ASN A 66 3.16 -18.68 11.45
N GLU A 67 3.50 -18.03 10.34
CA GLU A 67 4.14 -16.72 10.31
C GLU A 67 3.34 -15.74 9.46
N ARG A 68 3.32 -14.49 9.89
CA ARG A 68 2.82 -13.37 9.10
C ARG A 68 3.76 -13.12 7.93
N LYS A 69 3.19 -12.90 6.74
CA LYS A 69 3.93 -12.63 5.51
C LYS A 69 3.80 -11.18 5.08
N LEU A 70 4.91 -10.63 4.57
CA LEU A 70 4.92 -9.40 3.79
C LEU A 70 4.93 -9.79 2.31
N GLU A 71 3.98 -9.29 1.54
CA GLU A 71 3.89 -9.46 0.09
C GLU A 71 4.24 -8.12 -0.57
N ASP A 72 5.25 -8.13 -1.43
CA ASP A 72 5.68 -6.96 -2.20
C ASP A 72 4.94 -6.94 -3.54
N GLU A 73 3.99 -6.02 -3.70
CA GLU A 73 3.23 -5.80 -4.93
C GLU A 73 3.70 -4.54 -5.66
N ILE A 74 4.86 -3.97 -5.29
CA ILE A 74 5.43 -2.83 -6.00
C ILE A 74 5.92 -3.30 -7.39
N PRO A 75 5.55 -2.60 -8.48
CA PRO A 75 6.03 -2.95 -9.81
C PRO A 75 7.56 -2.92 -9.90
N LYS A 76 8.16 -3.94 -10.52
CA LYS A 76 9.63 -4.13 -10.55
C LYS A 76 10.43 -2.99 -11.17
N HIS A 77 9.80 -2.19 -12.03
CA HIS A 77 10.43 -1.03 -12.67
C HIS A 77 10.38 0.24 -11.81
N VAL A 78 9.56 0.27 -10.75
CA VAL A 78 9.57 1.36 -9.79
C VAL A 78 10.82 1.21 -8.92
N PRO A 79 11.64 2.27 -8.75
CA PRO A 79 12.95 2.19 -8.12
C PRO A 79 12.87 2.15 -6.57
N LEU A 80 12.18 1.15 -6.04
CA LEU A 80 11.97 0.94 -4.61
C LEU A 80 12.33 -0.49 -4.24
N LYS A 81 12.86 -0.65 -3.03
CA LYS A 81 13.00 -1.95 -2.37
C LYS A 81 12.42 -1.86 -0.98
N ILE A 82 11.67 -2.88 -0.58
CA ILE A 82 11.03 -2.91 0.73
C ILE A 82 11.47 -4.12 1.55
N LYS A 83 11.45 -3.96 2.87
CA LYS A 83 11.63 -5.03 3.84
C LYS A 83 11.07 -4.61 5.20
N ILE A 84 10.70 -5.57 6.04
CA ILE A 84 10.49 -5.27 7.45
C ILE A 84 11.86 -4.96 8.07
N ARG A 85 11.91 -3.95 8.94
CA ARG A 85 13.12 -3.61 9.68
C ARG A 85 13.64 -4.84 10.43
N LYS A 86 14.94 -5.11 10.34
CA LYS A 86 15.55 -6.38 10.81
C LYS A 86 15.22 -6.67 12.28
N GLU A 87 15.29 -5.66 13.13
CA GLU A 87 14.98 -5.72 14.57
C GLU A 87 13.50 -5.89 14.91
N LYS A 88 12.59 -5.77 13.94
CA LYS A 88 11.14 -5.98 14.09
C LYS A 88 10.63 -7.22 13.36
N GLU A 89 11.48 -7.91 12.61
CA GLU A 89 11.07 -9.00 11.74
C GLU A 89 10.49 -10.19 12.52
N LYS A 90 11.05 -10.50 13.69
CA LYS A 90 10.57 -11.59 14.55
C LYS A 90 9.17 -11.30 15.10
N GLU A 91 8.98 -10.10 15.64
CA GLU A 91 7.70 -9.64 16.21
C GLU A 91 6.64 -9.48 15.14
N PHE A 92 7.04 -9.06 13.92
CA PHE A 92 6.13 -9.00 12.78
C PHE A 92 5.67 -10.39 12.35
N ARG A 93 6.58 -11.36 12.25
CA ARG A 93 6.24 -12.74 11.82
C ARG A 93 5.38 -13.47 12.83
N ASP A 94 5.45 -13.13 14.12
CA ASP A 94 4.64 -13.79 15.14
C ASP A 94 3.13 -13.49 15.01
N LEU A 95 2.35 -14.53 14.71
CA LEU A 95 0.89 -14.44 14.63
C LEU A 95 0.22 -14.24 16.00
N LYS A 96 0.93 -14.53 17.10
CA LYS A 96 0.46 -14.26 18.47
C LYS A 96 0.75 -12.83 18.92
N ASN A 97 1.51 -12.05 18.15
CA ASN A 97 1.75 -10.65 18.46
C ASN A 97 0.47 -9.83 18.24
N GLU A 98 -0.23 -9.53 19.33
CA GLU A 98 -1.43 -8.70 19.33
C GLU A 98 -1.15 -7.25 18.91
N ARG A 99 0.09 -6.79 19.13
CA ARG A 99 0.57 -5.43 18.83
C ARG A 99 1.25 -5.32 17.48
N TRP A 100 1.08 -6.31 16.59
CA TRP A 100 1.78 -6.37 15.29
C TRP A 100 1.70 -5.06 14.49
N ALA A 101 0.56 -4.36 14.50
CA ALA A 101 0.38 -3.12 13.75
C ALA A 101 1.25 -1.97 14.29
N ARG A 102 1.50 -1.97 15.60
CA ARG A 102 2.36 -0.99 16.29
C ARG A 102 3.84 -1.32 16.12
N ASP A 103 4.17 -2.60 15.99
CA ASP A 103 5.53 -3.09 15.73
C ASP A 103 5.87 -3.14 14.24
N PHE A 104 4.91 -2.87 13.37
CA PHE A 104 5.11 -2.80 11.94
C PHE A 104 5.97 -1.59 11.57
N GLU A 105 7.21 -1.87 11.19
CA GLU A 105 8.16 -0.90 10.66
C GLU A 105 8.64 -1.38 9.29
N LEU A 106 8.17 -0.70 8.23
CA LEU A 106 8.52 -0.99 6.85
C LEU A 106 9.69 -0.09 6.43
N GLU A 107 10.85 -0.69 6.20
CA GLU A 107 12.01 0.01 5.64
C GLU A 107 11.90 0.00 4.11
N VAL A 108 11.90 1.20 3.53
CA VAL A 108 11.82 1.43 2.08
C VAL A 108 13.10 2.12 1.64
N THR A 109 13.84 1.46 0.75
CA THR A 109 15.08 1.96 0.16
C THR A 109 14.83 2.50 -1.24
N ASN A 110 15.30 3.71 -1.52
CA ASN A 110 15.34 4.25 -2.87
C ASN A 110 16.48 3.59 -3.66
N THR A 111 16.15 2.82 -4.69
CA THR A 111 17.15 2.13 -5.52
C THR A 111 17.47 2.86 -6.83
N GLY A 112 16.81 4.00 -7.08
CA GLY A 112 17.02 4.80 -8.28
C GLY A 112 18.01 5.93 -8.08
N ASP A 113 18.32 6.64 -9.16
CA ASP A 113 19.30 7.73 -9.16
C ASP A 113 18.70 9.08 -8.73
N LYS A 114 17.37 9.20 -8.76
CA LYS A 114 16.65 10.44 -8.41
C LYS A 114 16.22 10.46 -6.94
N PRO A 115 16.30 11.61 -6.25
CA PRO A 115 15.75 11.76 -4.90
C PRO A 115 14.22 11.65 -4.90
N ILE A 116 13.64 10.99 -3.91
CA ILE A 116 12.18 10.86 -3.75
C ILE A 116 11.69 11.87 -2.72
N TYR A 117 10.83 12.79 -3.13
CA TYR A 117 10.29 13.83 -2.26
C TYR A 117 8.89 13.51 -1.71
N SER A 118 8.13 12.67 -2.42
CA SER A 118 6.84 12.18 -1.95
C SER A 118 6.64 10.73 -2.36
N LEU A 119 6.07 9.93 -1.46
CA LEU A 119 5.79 8.51 -1.68
C LEU A 119 4.53 8.12 -0.90
N THR A 120 3.60 7.47 -1.60
CA THR A 120 2.40 6.85 -1.01
C THR A 120 2.39 5.36 -1.34
N LEU A 121 2.37 4.55 -0.28
CA LEU A 121 2.14 3.12 -0.33
C LEU A 121 0.87 2.78 0.46
N LEU A 122 0.26 1.64 0.16
CA LEU A 122 -0.84 1.10 0.95
C LEU A 122 -0.42 -0.24 1.56
N ALA A 123 -0.48 -0.35 2.88
CA ALA A 123 -0.43 -1.63 3.57
C ALA A 123 -1.85 -2.22 3.63
N VAL A 124 -2.11 -3.25 2.83
CA VAL A 124 -3.41 -3.92 2.72
C VAL A 124 -3.36 -5.24 3.48
N THR A 125 -4.33 -5.47 4.36
CA THR A 125 -4.40 -6.72 5.12
C THR A 125 -5.28 -7.76 4.42
N ASP A 126 -5.03 -9.04 4.68
CA ASP A 126 -5.88 -10.15 4.21
C ASP A 126 -7.21 -10.26 4.98
N VAL A 127 -7.36 -9.52 6.08
CA VAL A 127 -8.59 -9.47 6.88
C VAL A 127 -9.50 -8.37 6.35
N ARG A 128 -10.78 -8.70 6.26
CA ARG A 128 -11.82 -7.77 5.81
C ARG A 128 -12.58 -7.19 7.01
N ALA A 129 -12.95 -5.92 6.88
CA ALA A 129 -13.92 -5.30 7.78
C ALA A 129 -15.33 -5.87 7.54
N ALA A 130 -16.28 -5.46 8.38
CA ALA A 130 -17.70 -5.72 8.16
C ALA A 130 -18.11 -5.35 6.72
N LYS A 131 -19.02 -6.14 6.13
CA LYS A 131 -19.45 -6.02 4.72
C LYS A 131 -18.36 -6.31 3.67
N GLY A 132 -17.21 -6.87 4.08
CA GLY A 132 -16.19 -7.37 3.15
C GLY A 132 -15.22 -6.31 2.63
N PHE A 133 -15.21 -5.10 3.20
CA PHE A 133 -14.26 -4.05 2.82
C PHE A 133 -12.82 -4.41 3.21
N ARG A 134 -11.85 -4.03 2.37
CA ARG A 134 -10.43 -4.21 2.67
C ARG A 134 -10.01 -3.26 3.78
N ILE A 135 -9.13 -3.72 4.67
CA ILE A 135 -8.52 -2.86 5.68
C ILE A 135 -7.18 -2.38 5.12
N ILE A 136 -7.01 -1.06 5.06
CA ILE A 136 -5.88 -0.41 4.40
C ILE A 136 -5.28 0.63 5.34
N ALA A 137 -3.96 0.64 5.47
CA ALA A 137 -3.20 1.68 6.14
C ALA A 137 -2.30 2.40 5.12
N PRO A 138 -2.59 3.66 4.77
CA PRO A 138 -1.71 4.47 3.94
C PRO A 138 -0.40 4.78 4.66
N LEU A 139 0.70 4.63 3.94
CA LEU A 139 2.05 4.94 4.37
C LEU A 139 2.54 6.10 3.49
N ASN A 140 2.54 7.31 4.05
CA ASN A 140 2.84 8.53 3.32
C ASN A 140 4.18 9.13 3.78
N TYR A 141 4.97 9.59 2.83
CA TYR A 141 6.21 10.33 3.03
C TYR A 141 6.16 11.63 2.25
N GLY A 142 6.77 12.67 2.80
CA GLY A 142 6.78 14.01 2.23
C GLY A 142 5.49 14.78 2.53
N ARG A 143 5.44 15.99 1.98
CA ARG A 143 4.30 16.89 2.08
C ARG A 143 3.15 16.42 1.19
N VAL A 144 1.92 16.72 1.62
CA VAL A 144 0.70 16.32 0.91
C VAL A 144 0.56 17.03 -0.44
N GLU A 145 1.06 18.27 -0.56
CA GLU A 145 0.97 19.04 -1.80
C GLU A 145 1.79 18.42 -2.94
N LEU A 146 2.87 17.70 -2.60
CA LEU A 146 3.72 16.98 -3.56
C LEU A 146 3.05 15.71 -4.11
N GLY A 147 1.85 15.37 -3.61
CA GLY A 147 0.94 14.42 -4.25
C GLY A 147 0.40 14.90 -5.59
N ASP A 148 0.47 16.22 -5.87
CA ASP A 148 0.26 16.80 -7.19
C ASP A 148 1.61 17.00 -7.88
N LEU A 149 1.86 16.28 -8.98
CA LEU A 149 3.11 16.38 -9.74
C LEU A 149 3.38 17.78 -10.31
N ARG A 150 2.39 18.66 -10.39
CA ARG A 150 2.60 20.04 -10.85
C ARG A 150 3.31 20.88 -9.78
N VAL A 151 3.21 20.47 -8.51
CA VAL A 151 3.89 21.10 -7.40
C VAL A 151 5.34 20.59 -7.37
N LYS A 152 6.29 21.51 -7.45
CA LYS A 152 7.72 21.19 -7.36
C LYS A 152 8.14 21.14 -5.89
N ALA A 153 9.16 20.34 -5.62
CA ALA A 153 9.77 20.32 -4.29
C ALA A 153 10.46 21.65 -3.97
N ASP A 154 10.27 22.11 -2.75
CA ASP A 154 11.02 23.24 -2.19
C ASP A 154 12.42 22.76 -1.77
N PRO A 155 13.44 23.64 -1.74
CA PRO A 155 14.78 23.28 -1.27
C PRO A 155 14.83 22.74 0.16
N ASP A 156 13.86 23.12 0.99
CA ASP A 156 13.73 22.69 2.39
C ASP A 156 13.00 21.33 2.54
N ASP A 157 12.41 20.81 1.45
CA ASP A 157 11.78 19.50 1.50
C ASP A 157 12.83 18.40 1.64
N ILE A 158 12.63 17.52 2.61
CA ILE A 158 13.52 16.39 2.86
C ILE A 158 13.17 15.28 1.87
N SER A 159 14.18 14.86 1.10
CA SER A 159 14.05 13.75 0.15
C SER A 159 14.68 12.46 0.69
N ILE A 160 14.20 11.31 0.23
CA ILE A 160 14.93 10.03 0.32
C ILE A 160 15.93 9.98 -0.83
N LYS A 161 17.22 10.17 -0.54
CA LYS A 161 18.28 10.18 -1.55
C LYS A 161 18.48 8.80 -2.17
N SER A 162 19.19 8.74 -3.29
CA SER A 162 19.59 7.46 -3.89
C SER A 162 20.36 6.59 -2.88
N GLY A 163 19.93 5.34 -2.71
CA GLY A 163 20.49 4.39 -1.75
C GLY A 163 20.05 4.60 -0.29
N GLU A 164 19.38 5.70 0.03
CA GLU A 164 18.86 5.98 1.36
C GLU A 164 17.59 5.17 1.65
N SER A 165 17.33 4.93 2.93
CA SER A 165 16.14 4.23 3.38
C SER A 165 15.32 5.06 4.35
N TYR A 166 14.00 4.97 4.25
CA TYR A 166 13.04 5.57 5.18
C TYR A 166 12.23 4.48 5.88
N ILE A 167 11.87 4.71 7.13
CA ILE A 167 11.09 3.76 7.94
C ILE A 167 9.66 4.27 8.07
N PHE A 168 8.74 3.58 7.41
CA PHE A 168 7.31 3.84 7.55
C PHE A 168 6.74 3.14 8.77
N LYS A 169 5.78 3.82 9.40
CA LYS A 169 4.96 3.33 10.49
C LYS A 169 3.50 3.60 10.16
N VAL A 170 2.60 2.77 10.68
CA VAL A 170 1.16 3.05 10.61
C VAL A 170 0.87 4.31 11.42
N HIS A 171 0.07 5.22 10.86
CA HIS A 171 -0.26 6.47 11.52
C HIS A 171 -0.95 6.22 12.88
N PRO A 172 -0.61 6.95 13.96
CA PRO A 172 -1.16 6.72 15.30
C PRO A 172 -2.70 6.69 15.37
N GLY A 173 -3.37 7.61 14.68
CA GLY A 173 -4.84 7.63 14.63
C GLY A 173 -5.46 6.38 13.98
N GLN A 174 -4.74 5.72 13.06
CA GLN A 174 -5.18 4.45 12.48
C GLN A 174 -4.95 3.28 13.43
N LEU A 175 -3.89 3.31 14.24
CA LEU A 175 -3.62 2.31 15.27
C LEU A 175 -4.70 2.33 16.36
N GLU A 176 -5.12 3.52 16.78
CA GLU A 176 -6.22 3.68 17.74
C GLU A 176 -7.54 3.14 17.17
N ALA A 177 -7.88 3.52 15.94
CA ALA A 177 -9.08 3.01 15.27
C ALA A 177 -9.03 1.49 15.07
N TRP A 178 -7.86 0.94 14.72
CA TRP A 178 -7.64 -0.50 14.61
C TRP A 178 -7.93 -1.20 15.94
N ASP A 179 -7.33 -0.73 17.04
CA ASP A 179 -7.49 -1.38 18.36
C ASP A 179 -8.94 -1.37 18.83
N VAL A 180 -9.67 -0.27 18.65
CA VAL A 180 -11.08 -0.15 19.04
C VAL A 180 -11.95 -1.10 18.23
N VAL A 181 -11.82 -1.08 16.90
CA VAL A 181 -12.68 -1.86 16.01
C VAL A 181 -12.33 -3.35 16.06
N TRP A 182 -11.05 -3.70 16.16
CA TRP A 182 -10.58 -5.07 16.29
C TRP A 182 -11.19 -5.75 17.53
N ARG A 183 -11.19 -5.08 18.69
CA ARG A 183 -11.83 -5.59 19.92
C ARG A 183 -13.35 -5.71 19.78
N LYS A 184 -13.99 -4.68 19.21
CA LYS A 184 -15.45 -4.64 19.04
C LYS A 184 -15.96 -5.75 18.13
N GLU A 185 -15.22 -6.07 17.08
CA GLU A 185 -15.64 -7.03 16.05
C GLU A 185 -14.98 -8.41 16.19
N ASN A 186 -14.12 -8.62 17.19
CA ASN A 186 -13.36 -9.85 17.40
C ASN A 186 -12.69 -10.38 16.12
N ARG A 187 -12.04 -9.46 15.38
CA ARG A 187 -11.45 -9.79 14.07
C ARG A 187 -10.23 -10.70 14.25
N PRO A 188 -9.96 -11.63 13.32
CA PRO A 188 -8.69 -12.36 13.34
C PRO A 188 -7.51 -11.40 13.09
N TYR A 189 -6.33 -11.74 13.60
CA TYR A 189 -5.11 -11.04 13.21
C TYR A 189 -4.77 -11.35 11.75
N PRO A 190 -4.29 -10.35 11.00
CA PRO A 190 -3.90 -10.58 9.62
C PRO A 190 -2.68 -11.48 9.54
N LYS A 191 -2.70 -12.39 8.57
CA LYS A 191 -1.60 -13.30 8.28
C LYS A 191 -0.76 -12.77 7.12
N LYS A 192 -1.31 -11.85 6.32
CA LYS A 192 -0.62 -11.27 5.18
C LYS A 192 -0.81 -9.77 5.14
N ILE A 193 0.27 -9.07 4.83
CA ILE A 193 0.28 -7.63 4.58
C ILE A 193 0.87 -7.42 3.20
N GLN A 194 0.04 -6.92 2.28
CA GLN A 194 0.45 -6.55 0.92
C GLN A 194 0.86 -5.08 0.92
N ILE A 195 2.01 -4.78 0.33
CA ILE A 195 2.46 -3.41 0.10
C ILE A 195 2.20 -3.05 -1.34
N VAL A 196 1.23 -2.17 -1.54
CA VAL A 196 0.77 -1.76 -2.87
C VAL A 196 1.28 -0.35 -3.16
N PHE A 197 1.93 -0.19 -4.30
CA PHE A 197 2.37 1.12 -4.79
C PHE A 197 1.16 1.98 -5.19
N GLN A 198 1.20 3.29 -4.93
CA GLN A 198 0.19 4.24 -5.41
C GLN A 198 0.81 5.42 -6.13
N TYR A 199 1.84 6.03 -5.55
CA TYR A 199 2.38 7.29 -6.05
C TYR A 199 3.81 7.54 -5.57
N LEU A 200 4.62 8.15 -6.41
CA LEU A 200 5.98 8.63 -6.12
C LEU A 200 6.25 9.89 -6.94
N SER A 201 6.78 10.93 -6.29
CA SER A 201 7.26 12.16 -6.94
C SER A 201 8.76 12.36 -6.70
N PHE A 202 9.46 12.74 -7.77
CA PHE A 202 10.86 13.16 -7.70
C PHE A 202 11.02 14.66 -7.45
N GLY A 203 9.93 15.42 -7.27
CA GLY A 203 9.96 16.86 -7.01
C GLY A 203 10.25 17.75 -8.22
N ASP A 204 10.63 17.17 -9.37
CA ASP A 204 10.94 17.86 -10.63
C ASP A 204 9.75 17.86 -11.62
N GLY A 205 8.59 17.38 -11.19
CA GLY A 205 7.40 17.17 -12.02
C GLY A 205 7.34 15.80 -12.71
N THR A 206 8.33 14.93 -12.47
CA THR A 206 8.32 13.53 -12.89
C THR A 206 8.09 12.60 -11.72
N GLY A 207 7.61 11.39 -12.02
CA GLY A 207 7.30 10.41 -10.97
C GLY A 207 6.67 9.13 -11.51
N TYR A 208 6.01 8.40 -10.62
CA TYR A 208 5.21 7.23 -10.95
C TYR A 208 3.86 7.31 -10.25
N ALA A 209 2.79 6.83 -10.87
CA ALA A 209 1.49 6.68 -10.20
C ALA A 209 0.70 5.47 -10.68
N GLY A 210 -0.31 5.11 -9.89
CA GLY A 210 -1.12 3.92 -10.10
C GLY A 210 -0.46 2.68 -9.54
N THR A 211 -1.23 1.60 -9.36
CA THR A 211 -0.73 0.31 -8.85
C THR A 211 0.28 -0.35 -9.77
N ASP A 212 0.24 -0.01 -11.05
CA ASP A 212 1.16 -0.44 -12.10
C ASP A 212 2.40 0.46 -12.23
N GLY A 213 2.47 1.56 -11.47
CA GLY A 213 3.64 2.43 -11.43
C GLY A 213 3.94 3.08 -12.77
N LEU A 214 2.93 3.62 -13.45
CA LEU A 214 3.12 4.30 -14.73
C LEU A 214 3.97 5.56 -14.54
N ALA A 215 4.98 5.72 -15.39
CA ALA A 215 5.83 6.91 -15.39
C ALA A 215 5.02 8.17 -15.75
N LEU A 216 5.36 9.28 -15.08
CA LEU A 216 4.73 10.58 -15.26
C LEU A 216 5.77 11.67 -15.59
N PRO A 217 5.41 12.68 -16.42
CA PRO A 217 4.12 12.81 -17.11
C PRO A 217 3.92 11.71 -18.14
N ARG A 218 2.66 11.34 -18.41
CA ARG A 218 2.37 10.31 -19.41
C ARG A 218 2.89 10.81 -20.75
N GLN A 219 3.77 10.03 -21.39
CA GLN A 219 4.14 10.28 -22.78
C GLN A 219 2.87 10.05 -23.61
N THR A 220 2.22 11.14 -24.03
CA THR A 220 1.17 11.09 -25.03
C THR A 220 1.81 10.75 -26.37
N ASN A 221 2.10 9.46 -26.59
CA ASN A 221 2.60 8.96 -27.89
C ASN A 221 1.54 8.98 -28.99
N GLN A 222 0.40 9.61 -28.74
CA GLN A 222 -0.60 9.89 -29.73
C GLN A 222 -1.03 11.33 -29.49
N GLN A 223 -0.78 12.20 -30.48
CA GLN A 223 -1.81 13.14 -30.87
C GLN A 223 -3.07 12.29 -30.97
N SER A 224 -3.88 12.27 -29.92
CA SER A 224 -5.27 11.92 -30.10
C SER A 224 -5.69 12.88 -31.19
N SER A 225 -5.93 12.36 -32.39
CA SER A 225 -6.75 13.06 -33.34
C SER A 225 -8.08 13.15 -32.62
N PHE A 226 -8.25 14.18 -31.78
CA PHE A 226 -9.53 14.78 -31.55
C PHE A 226 -9.95 15.19 -32.95
N GLY A 227 -10.54 14.23 -33.67
CA GLY A 227 -11.38 14.52 -34.80
C GLY A 227 -12.28 15.62 -34.28
N ILE A 228 -12.13 16.79 -34.89
CA ILE A 228 -12.90 17.99 -34.68
C ILE A 228 -14.28 17.52 -34.23
N CYS A 229 -14.64 17.73 -32.96
CA CYS A 229 -16.04 17.57 -32.57
C CYS A 229 -16.77 18.48 -33.56
N PRO A 230 -17.61 17.95 -34.47
CA PRO A 230 -18.38 18.82 -35.34
C PRO A 230 -19.11 19.76 -34.38
N ASN A 231 -18.90 21.06 -34.54
CA ASN A 231 -19.56 22.08 -33.74
C ASN A 231 -21.05 21.76 -33.77
N GLN A 232 -21.56 21.09 -32.74
CA GLN A 232 -23.00 20.99 -32.57
C GLN A 232 -23.43 22.41 -32.27
N PRO A 233 -24.35 22.98 -33.06
CA PRO A 233 -24.86 24.32 -32.81
C PRO A 233 -25.34 24.40 -31.36
N LEU A 234 -24.90 25.45 -30.66
CA LEU A 234 -25.19 25.70 -29.25
C LEU A 234 -26.71 25.80 -28.94
N GLU A 235 -27.56 25.82 -29.97
CA GLU A 235 -29.02 25.93 -29.86
C GLU A 235 -29.72 24.69 -29.27
N ASP A 236 -29.14 23.48 -29.37
CA ASP A 236 -29.83 22.24 -28.91
C ASP A 236 -29.67 21.96 -27.39
N LEU A 237 -28.66 22.53 -26.73
CA LEU A 237 -28.44 22.28 -25.29
C LEU A 237 -29.43 23.02 -24.38
N THR A 238 -29.88 24.20 -24.79
CA THR A 238 -30.91 24.96 -24.05
C THR A 238 -32.27 24.28 -24.08
N GLU A 239 -32.65 23.70 -25.22
CA GLU A 239 -33.93 22.98 -25.34
C GLU A 239 -33.96 21.65 -24.58
N ARG A 240 -32.85 20.89 -24.56
CA ARG A 240 -32.77 19.65 -23.79
C ARG A 240 -32.84 19.91 -22.28
N ASN A 241 -32.10 20.91 -21.79
CA ASN A 241 -32.14 21.28 -20.38
C ASN A 241 -33.52 21.82 -19.97
N ALA A 242 -34.24 22.51 -20.85
CA ALA A 242 -35.61 22.94 -20.60
C ALA A 242 -36.59 21.76 -20.52
N LYS A 243 -36.43 20.74 -21.39
CA LYS A 243 -37.27 19.53 -21.37
C LYS A 243 -37.02 18.66 -20.14
N GLU A 244 -35.77 18.45 -19.73
CA GLU A 244 -35.46 17.66 -18.53
C GLU A 244 -35.95 18.35 -17.25
N ASN A 245 -35.80 19.67 -17.15
CA ASN A 245 -36.30 20.40 -15.98
C ASN A 245 -37.84 20.39 -15.90
N ALA A 246 -38.55 20.45 -17.03
CA ALA A 246 -40.01 20.32 -17.05
C ALA A 246 -40.48 18.92 -16.61
N ALA A 247 -39.78 17.86 -17.03
CA ALA A 247 -40.13 16.48 -16.66
C ALA A 247 -39.97 16.24 -15.14
N HIS A 248 -38.92 16.77 -14.51
CA HIS A 248 -38.74 16.65 -13.07
C HIS A 248 -39.73 17.48 -12.25
N GLN A 249 -40.24 18.59 -12.78
CA GLN A 249 -41.22 19.42 -12.09
C GLN A 249 -42.61 18.78 -12.09
N GLN A 250 -43.00 18.11 -13.18
CA GLN A 250 -44.25 17.35 -13.25
C GLN A 250 -44.28 16.19 -12.25
N GLN A 251 -43.16 15.48 -12.10
CA GLN A 251 -43.06 14.32 -11.23
C GLN A 251 -43.18 14.67 -9.72
N ARG A 252 -42.79 15.87 -9.31
CA ARG A 252 -43.01 16.35 -7.92
C ARG A 252 -44.47 16.67 -7.61
N LEU A 253 -45.22 17.17 -8.60
CA LEU A 253 -46.64 17.51 -8.39
C LEU A 253 -47.52 16.27 -8.23
N ASP A 254 -47.15 15.17 -8.89
CA ASP A 254 -47.87 13.90 -8.77
C ASP A 254 -47.67 13.25 -7.39
N ASP A 255 -46.45 13.32 -6.82
CA ASP A 255 -46.16 12.76 -5.49
C ASP A 255 -46.87 13.53 -4.34
N ASP A 256 -46.96 14.86 -4.44
CA ASP A 256 -47.67 15.67 -3.42
C ASP A 256 -49.20 15.43 -3.43
N SER A 257 -49.77 15.02 -4.57
CA SER A 257 -51.20 14.69 -4.68
C SER A 257 -51.59 13.40 -3.96
N VAL A 258 -50.64 12.48 -3.77
CA VAL A 258 -50.87 11.19 -3.08
C VAL A 258 -50.86 11.37 -1.55
N SER A 259 -50.10 12.34 -1.04
CA SER A 259 -49.97 12.60 0.40
C SER A 259 -51.26 13.16 1.03
N LEU A 260 -52.10 13.85 0.26
CA LEU A 260 -53.36 14.43 0.76
C LEU A 260 -54.54 13.46 0.85
N ARG A 261 -54.40 12.19 0.41
CA ARG A 261 -55.48 11.19 0.47
C ARG A 261 -55.43 10.22 1.65
N PHE A 262 -54.40 10.26 2.50
CA PHE A 262 -54.24 9.31 3.62
C PHE A 262 -54.50 9.88 5.03
N GLY A 263 -54.95 11.14 5.14
CA GLY A 263 -55.21 11.80 6.42
C GLY A 263 -56.67 11.86 6.84
N LEU A 264 -57.45 10.77 6.76
CA LEU A 264 -58.83 10.73 7.29
C LEU A 264 -59.29 9.28 7.48
N LEU A 265 -58.80 8.59 8.53
CA LEU A 265 -59.57 7.57 9.27
C LEU A 265 -58.74 7.04 10.46
N THR A 266 -58.96 7.57 11.65
CA THR A 266 -58.93 6.77 12.88
C THR A 266 -59.67 7.52 14.00
N ILE A 267 -60.84 6.99 14.37
CA ILE A 267 -61.50 7.14 15.68
C ILE A 267 -61.46 5.76 16.30
#